data_AF-A0A382G057-F1
#
_entry.id   AF-A0A382G057-F1
#
_cell.length_a   1.000
_cell.length_b   1.000
_cell.length_c   1.000
_cell.angle_alpha   90.00
_cell.angle_beta   90.00
_cell.angle_gamma   90.00
#
_symmetry.space_group_name_H-M   'P 1'
#
loop_
_entity.id
_entity.type
_entity.pdbx_description
1 polymer ?
#
loop_
_entity_poly.entity_id
_entity_poly.type
_entity_poly.pdbx_seq_one_letter_code
_entity_poly.pdbx_strand_id
1 'polypeptide(L)'
;MGIDLQVALKNKAINKWRLFWLISIPMSIIMVIAMIGADMSTGPGVSTMIQFSVRWAVPFIFLVVAASSVQTLFPGAFPMWWLRNRKYIGMCFAVAMAWQGLFIFMMSNFFREYYFADVYLLRDELEGSIGYIFLPGMVVTSFHFGRKHLNPKQWKVLHKSGIYFLWAYPFSVYWWNLFYYENPEPIDYVYYWSGFLAFTLRIAAWGKERQQAAKRNAPESSTPLVFKVSGGAIIAFGLFVSASGLHWREPVTAFLTAPKWSANLELWLPFWPFEPYLSLFVIGLGAMLVTKARA
;
A
#
# COMPACT_ATOMS: atom_id res chain seq x y z
N MET A 1 29.66 -20.00 13.67
CA MET A 1 30.10 -19.27 12.46
C MET A 1 29.03 -18.25 12.13
N GLY A 2 29.16 -17.01 12.60
CA GLY A 2 28.17 -15.96 12.33
C GLY A 2 28.32 -15.48 10.89
N ILE A 3 27.29 -15.65 10.07
CA ILE A 3 27.27 -15.09 8.72
C ILE A 3 27.34 -13.56 8.88
N ASP A 4 28.40 -12.94 8.34
CA ASP A 4 28.44 -11.48 8.25
C ASP A 4 27.31 -11.02 7.32
N LEU A 5 26.28 -10.44 7.93
CA LEU A 5 25.09 -9.94 7.24
C LEU A 5 25.47 -8.98 6.10
N GLN A 6 26.53 -8.18 6.25
CA GLN A 6 26.96 -7.27 5.19
C GLN A 6 27.52 -8.01 3.98
N VAL A 7 28.26 -9.10 4.21
CA VAL A 7 28.81 -9.95 3.15
C VAL A 7 27.67 -10.69 2.44
N ALA A 8 26.72 -11.24 3.20
CA ALA A 8 25.55 -11.91 2.64
C ALA A 8 24.71 -10.97 1.75
N LEU A 9 24.42 -9.75 2.21
CA LEU A 9 23.63 -8.74 1.48
C LEU A 9 24.31 -8.19 0.22
N LYS A 10 25.61 -8.43 0.05
CA LYS A 10 26.37 -8.11 -1.17
C LYS A 10 26.30 -9.24 -2.22
N ASN A 11 25.79 -10.42 -1.88
CA ASN A 11 25.65 -11.52 -2.83
C ASN A 11 24.77 -11.10 -4.02
N LYS A 12 25.28 -11.30 -5.24
CA LYS A 12 24.59 -10.94 -6.48
C LYS A 12 23.22 -11.62 -6.61
N ALA A 13 23.04 -12.83 -6.07
CA ALA A 13 21.79 -13.59 -6.17
C ALA A 13 20.58 -12.85 -5.57
N ILE A 14 20.77 -12.18 -4.43
CA ILE A 14 19.71 -11.43 -3.74
C ILE A 14 19.73 -9.93 -4.08
N ASN A 15 20.22 -9.58 -5.27
CA ASN A 15 20.27 -8.20 -5.71
C ASN A 15 19.79 -8.02 -7.14
N LYS A 16 19.14 -6.88 -7.38
CA LYS A 16 18.71 -6.42 -8.70
C LYS A 16 17.84 -7.45 -9.43
N TRP A 17 18.11 -7.66 -10.73
CA TRP A 17 17.36 -8.58 -11.56
C TRP A 17 17.41 -10.04 -11.09
N ARG A 18 18.50 -10.46 -10.42
CA ARG A 18 18.58 -11.82 -9.88
C ARG A 18 17.58 -12.02 -8.74
N LEU A 19 17.42 -11.02 -7.88
CA LEU A 19 16.38 -11.03 -6.83
C LEU A 19 14.98 -11.07 -7.46
N PHE A 20 14.75 -10.26 -8.50
CA PHE A 20 13.47 -10.26 -9.22
C PHE A 20 13.12 -11.66 -9.75
N TRP A 21 14.05 -12.33 -10.44
CA TRP A 21 13.81 -13.69 -10.96
C TRP A 21 13.68 -14.73 -9.85
N LEU A 22 14.49 -14.62 -8.80
CA LEU A 22 14.45 -15.50 -7.63
C LEU A 22 13.08 -15.50 -6.95
N ILE A 23 12.37 -14.38 -6.99
CA ILE A 23 11.02 -14.24 -6.41
C ILE A 23 9.93 -14.55 -7.45
N SER A 24 10.03 -13.96 -8.63
CA SER A 24 8.93 -13.97 -9.62
C SER A 24 8.73 -15.33 -10.27
N ILE A 25 9.80 -16.13 -10.44
CA ILE A 25 9.71 -17.48 -11.04
C ILE A 25 8.96 -18.42 -10.08
N PRO A 26 9.38 -18.62 -8.81
CA PRO A 26 8.63 -19.46 -7.88
C PRO A 26 7.19 -18.99 -7.67
N MET A 27 6.98 -17.67 -7.55
CA MET A 27 5.63 -17.12 -7.44
C MET A 27 4.75 -17.49 -8.65
N SER A 28 5.28 -17.37 -9.87
CA SER A 28 4.52 -17.73 -11.08
C SER A 28 4.28 -19.23 -11.19
N ILE A 29 5.23 -20.06 -10.75
CA ILE A 29 5.04 -21.51 -10.65
C ILE A 29 3.88 -21.83 -9.68
N ILE A 30 3.86 -21.19 -8.51
CA ILE A 30 2.77 -21.36 -7.53
C ILE A 30 1.43 -20.89 -8.11
N MET A 31 1.41 -19.78 -8.87
CA MET A 31 0.20 -19.33 -9.58
C MET A 31 -0.32 -20.40 -10.54
N VAL A 32 0.56 -21.00 -11.33
CA VAL A 32 0.20 -22.06 -12.28
C VAL A 32 -0.30 -23.31 -11.56
N ILE A 33 0.36 -23.73 -10.48
CA ILE A 33 -0.09 -24.89 -9.68
C ILE A 33 -1.47 -24.64 -9.09
N ALA A 34 -1.71 -23.46 -8.51
CA ALA A 34 -3.01 -23.09 -7.97
C ALA A 34 -4.09 -23.03 -9.07
N MET A 35 -3.74 -22.48 -10.24
CA MET A 35 -4.63 -22.43 -11.41
C MET A 35 -5.02 -23.83 -11.92
N ILE A 36 -4.10 -24.80 -11.90
CA ILE A 36 -4.39 -26.19 -12.28
C ILE A 36 -5.33 -26.85 -11.26
N GLY A 37 -5.22 -26.50 -9.98
CA GLY A 37 -6.09 -27.00 -8.92
C GLY A 37 -7.45 -26.29 -8.83
N ALA A 38 -7.59 -25.11 -9.44
CA ALA A 38 -8.82 -24.36 -9.49
C ALA A 38 -9.68 -24.79 -10.70
N ASP A 39 -11.01 -24.78 -10.53
CA ASP A 39 -11.92 -25.02 -11.64
C ASP A 39 -12.06 -23.77 -12.52
N MET A 40 -11.08 -23.59 -13.42
CA MET A 40 -11.02 -22.46 -14.36
C MET A 40 -12.12 -22.49 -15.44
N SER A 41 -12.96 -23.54 -15.47
CA SER A 41 -14.13 -23.61 -16.34
C SER A 41 -15.36 -22.90 -15.74
N THR A 42 -15.25 -22.36 -14.53
CA THR A 42 -16.34 -21.69 -13.80
C THR A 42 -15.95 -20.27 -13.38
N GLY A 43 -16.94 -19.38 -13.26
CA GLY A 43 -16.76 -18.03 -12.71
C GLY A 43 -16.15 -18.04 -11.31
N PRO A 44 -16.69 -18.80 -10.33
CA PRO A 44 -16.13 -18.90 -8.98
C PRO A 44 -14.66 -19.34 -8.94
N GLY A 45 -14.24 -20.28 -9.79
CA GLY A 45 -12.84 -20.72 -9.86
C GLY A 45 -11.91 -19.59 -10.32
N VAL A 46 -12.31 -18.83 -11.35
CA VAL A 46 -11.54 -17.66 -11.80
C VAL A 46 -11.52 -16.56 -10.74
N SER A 47 -12.64 -16.32 -10.04
CA SER A 47 -12.74 -15.33 -8.95
C SER A 47 -11.77 -15.65 -7.80
N THR A 48 -11.67 -16.93 -7.44
CA THR A 48 -10.71 -17.40 -6.43
C THR A 48 -9.27 -17.08 -6.83
N MET A 49 -8.93 -17.23 -8.12
CA MET A 49 -7.59 -16.91 -8.63
C MET A 49 -7.30 -15.40 -8.65
N ILE A 50 -8.30 -14.55 -8.86
CA ILE A 50 -8.17 -13.09 -8.68
C ILE A 50 -7.75 -12.80 -7.25
N GLN A 51 -8.46 -13.30 -6.25
CA GLN A 51 -8.12 -13.07 -4.84
C GLN A 51 -6.75 -13.67 -4.48
N PHE A 52 -6.46 -14.88 -4.95
CA PHE A 52 -5.19 -15.55 -4.69
C PHE A 52 -3.99 -14.73 -5.21
N SER A 53 -4.06 -14.23 -6.44
CA SER A 53 -3.00 -13.38 -7.01
C SER A 53 -2.84 -12.04 -6.27
N VAL A 54 -3.92 -11.43 -5.79
CA VAL A 54 -3.87 -10.22 -4.93
C VAL A 54 -3.13 -10.49 -3.62
N ARG A 55 -3.43 -11.61 -2.94
CA ARG A 55 -2.76 -11.99 -1.68
C ARG A 55 -1.24 -12.11 -1.86
N TRP A 56 -0.77 -12.53 -3.04
CA TRP A 56 0.66 -12.51 -3.38
C TRP A 56 1.20 -11.11 -3.67
N ALA A 57 0.41 -10.23 -4.29
CA ALA A 57 0.83 -8.87 -4.62
C ALA A 57 1.00 -7.98 -3.36
N VAL A 58 0.08 -8.10 -2.40
CA VAL A 58 -0.04 -7.21 -1.23
C VAL A 58 1.26 -7.03 -0.43
N PRO A 59 2.00 -8.09 -0.05
CA PRO A 59 3.28 -7.94 0.64
C PRO A 59 4.26 -7.05 -0.11
N PHE A 60 4.35 -7.18 -1.44
CA PHE A 60 5.34 -6.45 -2.23
C PHE A 60 5.07 -4.96 -2.25
N ILE A 61 3.81 -4.53 -2.41
CA ILE A 61 3.49 -3.10 -2.41
C ILE A 61 3.73 -2.47 -1.04
N PHE A 62 3.40 -3.18 0.05
CA PHE A 62 3.68 -2.72 1.42
C PHE A 62 5.19 -2.60 1.65
N LEU A 63 5.96 -3.57 1.17
CA LEU A 63 7.42 -3.51 1.26
C LEU A 63 7.99 -2.33 0.46
N VAL A 64 7.44 -2.03 -0.72
CA VAL A 64 7.87 -0.90 -1.56
C VAL A 64 7.56 0.44 -0.89
N VAL A 65 6.43 0.55 -0.19
CA VAL A 65 6.05 1.75 0.56
C VAL A 65 7.00 1.98 1.73
N ALA A 66 7.26 0.94 2.53
CA ALA A 66 8.06 1.02 3.75
C ALA A 66 9.56 1.27 3.51
N ALA A 67 10.11 0.80 2.38
CA ALA A 67 11.56 0.75 2.12
C ALA A 67 12.34 2.04 2.44
N SER A 68 11.85 3.20 1.98
CA SER A 68 12.54 4.48 2.24
C SER A 68 12.45 4.89 3.71
N SER A 69 11.30 4.64 4.33
CA SER A 69 11.01 5.04 5.69
C SER A 69 11.81 4.24 6.70
N VAL A 70 11.97 2.94 6.47
CA VAL A 70 12.82 2.08 7.29
C VAL A 70 14.27 2.53 7.23
N GLN A 71 14.80 2.87 6.05
CA GLN A 71 16.17 3.41 5.93
C GLN A 71 16.33 4.78 6.62
N THR A 72 15.34 5.66 6.54
CA THR A 72 15.36 6.96 7.21
C THR A 72 15.34 6.81 8.73
N LEU A 73 14.49 5.92 9.27
CA LEU A 73 14.31 5.73 10.70
C LEU A 73 15.45 4.91 11.33
N PHE A 74 15.82 3.81 10.70
CA PHE A 74 16.77 2.81 11.17
C PHE A 74 17.87 2.56 10.11
N PRO A 75 18.79 3.51 9.89
CA PRO A 75 19.82 3.34 8.88
C PRO A 75 20.72 2.14 9.20
N GLY A 76 20.96 1.28 8.22
CA GLY A 76 21.80 0.09 8.38
C GLY A 76 21.99 -0.71 7.10
N ALA A 77 22.75 -1.80 7.17
CA ALA A 77 23.07 -2.62 5.99
C ALA A 77 21.81 -3.23 5.34
N PHE A 78 20.89 -3.77 6.15
CA PHE A 78 19.65 -4.38 5.66
C PHE A 78 18.67 -3.34 5.08
N PRO A 79 18.32 -2.23 5.78
CA PRO A 79 17.45 -1.21 5.21
C PRO A 79 18.01 -0.57 3.93
N MET A 80 19.34 -0.44 3.82
CA MET A 80 19.98 0.05 2.60
C MET A 80 19.90 -0.98 1.46
N TRP A 81 20.10 -2.27 1.75
CA TRP A 81 19.87 -3.35 0.77
C TRP A 81 18.43 -3.35 0.27
N TRP A 82 17.47 -3.22 1.17
CA TRP A 82 16.05 -3.18 0.82
C TRP A 82 15.73 -1.97 -0.05
N LEU A 83 16.17 -0.77 0.35
CA LEU A 83 15.97 0.46 -0.43
C LEU A 83 16.59 0.36 -1.83
N ARG A 84 17.79 -0.22 -1.94
CA ARG A 84 18.47 -0.47 -3.23
C ARG A 84 17.68 -1.42 -4.13
N ASN A 85 17.02 -2.42 -3.53
CA ASN A 85 16.23 -3.42 -4.25
C ASN A 85 14.75 -3.05 -4.43
N ARG A 86 14.29 -1.93 -3.86
CA ARG A 86 12.90 -1.44 -3.91
C ARG A 86 12.27 -1.51 -5.30
N LYS A 87 13.01 -1.09 -6.34
CA LYS A 87 12.54 -1.16 -7.74
C LYS A 87 12.18 -2.59 -8.14
N TYR A 88 13.03 -3.56 -7.80
CA TYR A 88 12.88 -4.96 -8.19
C TYR A 88 11.77 -5.66 -7.41
N ILE A 89 11.62 -5.32 -6.13
CA ILE A 89 10.47 -5.74 -5.31
C ILE A 89 9.16 -5.20 -5.93
N GLY A 90 9.15 -3.93 -6.37
CA GLY A 90 8.01 -3.36 -7.10
C GLY A 90 7.74 -4.00 -8.46
N MET A 91 8.75 -4.58 -9.12
CA MET A 91 8.53 -5.38 -10.33
C MET A 91 7.90 -6.74 -9.98
N CYS A 92 8.24 -7.36 -8.84
CA CYS A 92 7.56 -8.58 -8.39
C CYS A 92 6.06 -8.32 -8.11
N PHE A 93 5.74 -7.17 -7.49
CA PHE A 93 4.36 -6.69 -7.37
C PHE A 93 3.67 -6.62 -8.74
N ALA A 94 4.33 -6.01 -9.74
CA ALA A 94 3.77 -5.90 -11.09
C ALA A 94 3.49 -7.27 -11.74
N VAL A 95 4.34 -8.29 -11.50
CA VAL A 95 4.11 -9.65 -12.01
C VAL A 95 2.89 -10.28 -11.34
N ALA A 96 2.74 -10.14 -10.02
CA ALA A 96 1.56 -10.65 -9.31
C ALA A 96 0.26 -9.98 -9.80
N MET A 97 0.29 -8.67 -10.01
CA MET A 97 -0.84 -7.91 -10.55
C MET A 97 -1.12 -8.23 -12.03
N ALA A 98 -0.11 -8.66 -12.80
CA ALA A 98 -0.31 -9.13 -14.18
C ALA A 98 -1.08 -10.45 -14.21
N TRP A 99 -0.79 -11.37 -13.28
CA TRP A 99 -1.61 -12.58 -13.08
C TRP A 99 -3.04 -12.23 -12.70
N GLN A 100 -3.23 -11.29 -11.76
CA GLN A 100 -4.57 -10.81 -11.42
C GLN A 100 -5.29 -10.23 -12.65
N GLY A 101 -4.60 -9.40 -13.43
CA GLY A 101 -5.15 -8.78 -14.64
C GLY A 101 -5.56 -9.81 -15.69
N LEU A 102 -4.79 -10.89 -15.82
CA LEU A 102 -5.16 -12.04 -16.66
C LEU A 102 -6.45 -12.70 -16.18
N PHE A 103 -6.60 -12.94 -14.88
CA PHE A 103 -7.82 -13.56 -14.34
C PHE A 103 -9.04 -12.63 -14.43
N ILE A 104 -8.87 -11.32 -14.22
CA ILE A 104 -9.93 -10.33 -14.46
C ILE A 104 -10.33 -10.32 -15.94
N PHE A 105 -9.35 -10.38 -16.85
CA PHE A 105 -9.61 -10.47 -18.28
C PHE A 105 -10.38 -11.75 -18.63
N MET A 106 -10.00 -12.90 -18.06
CA MET A 106 -10.73 -14.16 -18.25
C MET A 106 -12.17 -14.06 -17.71
N MET A 107 -12.35 -13.54 -16.49
CA MET A 107 -13.64 -13.33 -15.86
C MET A 107 -14.56 -12.46 -16.75
N SER A 108 -14.05 -11.32 -17.22
CA SER A 108 -14.82 -10.34 -17.98
C SER A 108 -15.23 -10.80 -19.38
N ASN A 109 -14.45 -11.71 -19.99
CA ASN A 109 -14.69 -12.18 -21.36
C ASN A 109 -15.46 -13.52 -21.40
N PHE A 110 -15.15 -14.44 -20.49
CA PHE A 110 -15.70 -15.81 -20.54
C PHE A 110 -16.82 -16.04 -19.52
N PHE A 111 -16.89 -15.24 -18.45
CA PHE A 111 -17.86 -15.40 -17.36
C PHE A 111 -18.62 -14.09 -17.10
N ARG A 112 -18.98 -13.39 -18.18
CA ARG A 112 -19.59 -12.06 -18.13
C ARG A 112 -20.87 -11.99 -17.29
N GLU A 113 -21.74 -13.00 -17.40
CA GLU A 113 -22.99 -13.06 -16.63
C GLU A 113 -22.70 -13.12 -15.13
N TYR A 114 -21.80 -14.01 -14.71
CA TYR A 114 -21.34 -14.11 -13.32
C TYR A 114 -20.61 -12.84 -12.86
N TYR A 115 -19.78 -12.24 -13.72
CA TYR A 115 -19.08 -11.00 -13.40
C TYR A 115 -20.04 -9.87 -13.07
N PHE A 116 -21.06 -9.62 -13.91
CA PHE A 116 -22.03 -8.55 -13.66
C PHE A 116 -23.01 -8.85 -12.53
N ALA A 117 -23.32 -10.13 -12.28
CA ALA A 117 -24.24 -10.52 -11.22
C ALA A 117 -23.58 -10.51 -9.83
N ASP A 118 -22.35 -11.02 -9.71
CA ASP A 118 -21.77 -11.39 -8.41
C ASP A 118 -20.46 -10.66 -8.07
N VAL A 119 -19.79 -10.03 -9.05
CA VAL A 119 -18.44 -9.45 -8.84
C VAL A 119 -18.41 -7.94 -9.10
N TYR A 120 -19.24 -7.45 -10.02
CA TYR A 120 -19.17 -6.07 -10.49
C TYR A 120 -19.71 -5.08 -9.46
N LEU A 121 -18.82 -4.20 -9.01
CA LEU A 121 -19.12 -2.98 -8.28
C LEU A 121 -18.45 -1.82 -9.03
N LEU A 122 -19.23 -0.82 -9.43
CA LEU A 122 -18.70 0.33 -10.20
C LEU A 122 -17.51 0.99 -9.49
N ARG A 123 -17.60 1.15 -8.17
CA ARG A 123 -16.52 1.70 -7.35
C ARG A 123 -15.24 0.87 -7.46
N ASP A 124 -15.33 -0.44 -7.29
CA ASP A 124 -14.18 -1.34 -7.35
C ASP A 124 -13.57 -1.36 -8.75
N GLU A 125 -14.41 -1.27 -9.79
CA GLU A 125 -13.97 -1.18 -11.18
C GLU A 125 -13.23 0.14 -11.46
N LEU A 126 -13.70 1.27 -10.92
CA LEU A 126 -13.01 2.57 -11.03
C LEU A 126 -11.66 2.53 -10.30
N GLU A 127 -11.65 2.01 -9.07
CA GLU A 127 -10.43 1.85 -8.27
C GLU A 127 -9.42 0.94 -8.98
N GLY A 128 -9.86 -0.22 -9.47
CA GLY A 128 -9.06 -1.17 -10.24
C GLY A 128 -8.52 -0.57 -11.53
N SER A 129 -9.37 0.08 -12.33
CA SER A 129 -8.99 0.73 -13.59
C SER A 129 -7.90 1.78 -13.40
N ILE A 130 -8.02 2.64 -12.39
CA ILE A 130 -7.00 3.65 -12.08
C ILE A 130 -5.69 2.97 -11.66
N GLY A 131 -5.76 1.89 -10.87
CA GLY A 131 -4.60 1.07 -10.51
C GLY A 131 -3.89 0.49 -11.74
N TYR A 132 -4.66 -0.05 -12.70
CA TYR A 132 -4.18 -0.60 -13.96
C TYR A 132 -3.72 0.47 -14.97
N ILE A 133 -3.96 1.76 -14.74
CA ILE A 133 -3.30 2.85 -15.49
C ILE A 133 -1.96 3.20 -14.83
N PHE A 134 -1.94 3.36 -13.50
CA PHE A 134 -0.73 3.71 -12.77
C PHE A 134 0.35 2.65 -12.90
N LEU A 135 -0.01 1.37 -12.72
CA LEU A 135 0.96 0.29 -12.64
C LEU A 135 1.74 0.11 -13.95
N PRO A 136 1.13 -0.06 -15.15
CA PRO A 136 1.86 -0.13 -16.40
C PRO A 136 2.69 1.13 -16.68
N GLY A 137 2.13 2.32 -16.40
CA GLY A 137 2.86 3.58 -16.54
C GLY A 137 4.14 3.60 -15.68
N MET A 138 4.05 3.14 -14.44
CA MET A 138 5.20 3.01 -13.54
C MET A 138 6.18 1.92 -14.00
N VAL A 139 5.71 0.79 -14.51
CA VAL A 139 6.55 -0.29 -15.04
C VAL A 139 7.33 0.21 -16.24
N VAL A 140 6.67 0.78 -17.25
CA VAL A 140 7.31 1.31 -18.47
C VAL A 140 8.35 2.37 -18.11
N THR A 141 8.01 3.29 -17.22
CA THR A 141 8.90 4.38 -16.78
C THR A 141 9.97 3.95 -15.77
N SER A 142 9.98 2.67 -15.35
CA SER A 142 11.07 2.08 -14.59
C SER A 142 12.24 1.64 -15.47
N PHE A 143 12.02 1.51 -16.78
CA PHE A 143 13.07 1.23 -17.77
C PHE A 143 13.55 2.51 -18.44
N HIS A 144 14.78 2.50 -18.97
CA HIS A 144 15.35 3.67 -19.63
C HIS A 144 14.48 4.14 -20.81
N PHE A 145 13.93 3.19 -21.57
CA PHE A 145 13.02 3.44 -22.69
C PHE A 145 11.80 4.30 -22.30
N GLY A 146 11.13 4.03 -21.18
CA GLY A 146 10.01 4.86 -20.72
C GLY A 146 10.49 6.10 -19.99
N ARG A 147 11.54 5.97 -19.16
CA ARG A 147 12.07 7.05 -18.31
C ARG A 147 12.51 8.28 -19.10
N LYS A 148 13.02 8.12 -20.33
CA LYS A 148 13.50 9.22 -21.18
C LYS A 148 12.39 10.21 -21.61
N HIS A 149 11.13 9.80 -21.58
CA HIS A 149 9.99 10.64 -21.99
C HIS A 149 9.44 11.53 -20.87
N LEU A 150 9.95 11.39 -19.64
CA LEU A 150 9.50 12.18 -18.49
C LEU A 150 10.64 13.03 -17.92
N ASN A 151 10.32 14.25 -17.51
CA ASN A 151 11.24 15.02 -16.69
C ASN A 151 11.28 14.46 -15.24
N PRO A 152 12.29 14.82 -14.43
CA PRO A 152 12.40 14.32 -13.05
C PRO A 152 11.19 14.62 -12.16
N LYS A 153 10.51 15.75 -12.36
CA LYS A 153 9.32 16.12 -11.57
C LYS A 153 8.13 15.23 -11.93
N GLN A 154 7.83 15.06 -13.22
CA GLN A 154 6.75 14.19 -13.72
C GLN A 154 6.94 12.75 -13.27
N TRP A 155 8.16 12.22 -13.42
CA TRP A 155 8.48 10.87 -12.96
C TRP A 155 8.27 10.71 -11.46
N LYS A 156 8.70 11.70 -10.66
CA LYS A 156 8.50 11.69 -9.20
C LYS A 156 7.03 11.77 -8.82
N VAL A 157 6.23 12.59 -9.51
CA VAL A 157 4.78 12.68 -9.28
C VAL A 157 4.12 11.34 -9.60
N LEU A 158 4.32 10.80 -10.80
CA LEU A 158 3.76 9.52 -11.25
C LEU A 158 4.07 8.37 -10.26
N HIS A 159 5.34 8.19 -9.90
CA HIS A 159 5.75 7.11 -9.00
C HIS A 159 5.30 7.36 -7.56
N LYS A 160 5.17 8.61 -7.12
CA LYS A 160 4.68 8.90 -5.76
C LYS A 160 3.17 8.69 -5.66
N SER A 161 2.40 9.23 -6.60
CA SER A 161 0.94 9.07 -6.63
C SER A 161 0.56 7.61 -6.85
N GLY A 162 1.19 6.95 -7.82
CA GLY A 162 0.89 5.55 -8.13
C GLY A 162 1.20 4.62 -6.97
N ILE A 163 2.32 4.79 -6.26
CA ILE A 163 2.63 3.96 -5.08
C ILE A 163 1.62 4.16 -3.95
N TYR A 164 1.15 5.39 -3.73
CA TYR A 164 0.13 5.63 -2.70
C TYR A 164 -1.23 5.11 -3.10
N PHE A 165 -1.61 5.25 -4.36
CA PHE A 165 -2.86 4.70 -4.88
C PHE A 165 -2.87 3.16 -4.78
N LEU A 166 -1.81 2.52 -5.28
CA LEU A 166 -1.66 1.05 -5.28
C LEU A 166 -1.52 0.47 -3.87
N TRP A 167 -1.05 1.24 -2.89
CA TRP A 167 -1.06 0.86 -1.48
C TRP A 167 -2.44 1.07 -0.85
N ALA A 168 -3.12 2.17 -1.20
CA ALA A 168 -4.39 2.55 -0.60
C ALA A 168 -5.46 1.49 -0.83
N TYR A 169 -5.51 0.92 -2.03
CA TYR A 169 -6.48 -0.10 -2.40
C TYR A 169 -6.44 -1.37 -1.51
N PRO A 170 -5.35 -2.15 -1.46
CA PRO A 170 -5.32 -3.32 -0.58
C PRO A 170 -5.44 -2.94 0.89
N PHE A 171 -4.92 -1.78 1.31
CA PHE A 171 -5.09 -1.34 2.69
C PHE A 171 -6.57 -1.09 3.06
N SER A 172 -7.37 -0.46 2.18
CA SER A 172 -8.80 -0.31 2.43
C SER A 172 -9.52 -1.64 2.43
N VAL A 173 -9.22 -2.54 1.48
CA VAL A 173 -9.83 -3.88 1.43
C VAL A 173 -9.66 -4.61 2.77
N TYR A 174 -8.44 -4.68 3.30
CA TYR A 174 -8.22 -5.37 4.57
C TYR A 174 -8.76 -4.62 5.79
N TRP A 175 -8.91 -3.30 5.72
CA TRP A 175 -9.62 -2.56 6.76
C TRP A 175 -11.11 -2.95 6.78
N TRP A 176 -11.77 -3.03 5.62
CA TRP A 176 -13.15 -3.47 5.52
C TRP A 176 -13.31 -4.93 5.96
N ASN A 177 -12.38 -5.83 5.59
CA ASN A 177 -12.37 -7.22 6.08
C ASN A 177 -12.42 -7.31 7.61
N LEU A 178 -11.69 -6.43 8.31
CA LEU A 178 -11.62 -6.44 9.77
C LEU A 178 -12.80 -5.78 10.46
N PHE A 179 -13.33 -4.70 9.89
CA PHE A 179 -14.24 -3.80 10.62
C PHE A 179 -15.66 -3.75 10.04
N TYR A 180 -15.91 -4.40 8.91
CA TYR A 180 -17.22 -4.47 8.27
C TYR A 180 -17.73 -5.91 8.13
N TYR A 181 -16.90 -6.84 7.68
CA TYR A 181 -17.31 -8.22 7.47
C TYR A 181 -17.27 -9.02 8.78
N GLU A 182 -18.22 -9.95 8.95
CA GLU A 182 -18.45 -10.64 10.23
C GLU A 182 -17.34 -11.65 10.60
N ASN A 183 -16.61 -12.18 9.60
CA ASN A 183 -15.67 -13.29 9.80
C ASN A 183 -14.29 -13.00 9.16
N PRO A 184 -13.48 -12.09 9.73
CA PRO A 184 -12.14 -11.83 9.24
C PRO A 184 -11.24 -13.07 9.41
N GLU A 185 -10.51 -13.42 8.36
CA GLU A 185 -9.52 -14.48 8.41
C GLU A 185 -8.25 -13.99 9.13
N PRO A 186 -7.46 -14.88 9.78
CA PRO A 186 -6.19 -14.50 10.41
C PRO A 186 -5.23 -13.73 9.48
N ILE A 187 -5.27 -14.03 8.18
CA ILE A 187 -4.44 -13.36 7.18
C ILE A 187 -4.86 -11.91 6.94
N ASP A 188 -6.14 -11.57 7.12
CA ASP A 188 -6.63 -10.20 6.96
C ASP A 188 -6.02 -9.29 8.02
N TYR A 189 -5.86 -9.78 9.25
CA TYR A 189 -5.18 -9.04 10.32
C TYR A 189 -3.72 -8.78 9.98
N VAL A 190 -3.02 -9.78 9.44
CA VAL A 190 -1.61 -9.65 9.03
C VAL A 190 -1.48 -8.57 7.94
N TYR A 191 -2.37 -8.59 6.94
CA TYR A 191 -2.32 -7.61 5.86
C TYR A 191 -2.74 -6.22 6.31
N TYR A 192 -3.78 -6.08 7.12
CA TYR A 192 -4.17 -4.79 7.68
C TYR A 192 -3.02 -4.16 8.48
N TRP A 193 -2.48 -4.88 9.46
CA TRP A 193 -1.44 -4.35 10.34
C TRP A 193 -0.12 -4.11 9.60
N SER A 194 0.24 -4.94 8.62
CA SER A 194 1.43 -4.70 7.80
C SER A 194 1.27 -3.47 6.89
N GLY A 195 0.09 -3.28 6.29
CA GLY A 195 -0.24 -2.09 5.51
C GLY A 195 -0.24 -0.82 6.35
N PHE A 196 -0.85 -0.88 7.54
CA PHE A 196 -0.85 0.19 8.54
C PHE A 196 0.57 0.53 8.99
N LEU A 197 1.38 -0.48 9.34
CA LEU A 197 2.77 -0.30 9.75
C LEU A 197 3.62 0.35 8.65
N ALA A 198 3.46 -0.11 7.39
CA ALA A 198 4.20 0.44 6.26
C ALA A 198 3.96 1.95 6.10
N PHE A 199 2.73 2.43 6.32
CA PHE A 199 2.38 3.84 6.19
C PHE A 199 2.62 4.66 7.46
N THR A 200 2.45 4.11 8.65
CA THR A 200 2.84 4.79 9.89
C THR A 200 4.35 5.02 9.97
N LEU A 201 5.17 4.07 9.48
CA LEU A 201 6.61 4.27 9.27
C LEU A 201 6.88 5.44 8.32
N ARG A 202 6.07 5.63 7.27
CA ARG A 202 6.14 6.80 6.38
C ARG A 202 5.88 8.10 7.13
N ILE A 203 4.84 8.14 7.96
CA ILE A 203 4.51 9.33 8.77
C ILE A 203 5.64 9.64 9.76
N ALA A 204 6.17 8.62 10.45
CA ALA A 204 7.27 8.77 11.38
C ALA A 204 8.56 9.25 10.70
N ALA A 205 8.91 8.66 9.54
CA ALA A 205 10.06 9.08 8.75
C ALA A 205 9.94 10.53 8.28
N TRP A 206 8.75 10.93 7.80
CA TRP A 206 8.45 12.31 7.45
C TRP A 206 8.59 13.25 8.65
N GLY A 207 8.11 12.85 9.83
CA GLY A 207 8.31 13.61 11.07
C GLY A 207 9.79 13.80 11.42
N LYS A 208 10.60 12.74 11.33
CA LYS A 208 12.06 12.80 11.54
C LYS A 208 12.74 13.75 10.57
N GLU A 209 12.41 13.67 9.27
CA GLU A 209 12.95 14.56 8.24
C GLU A 209 12.59 16.03 8.49
N ARG A 210 11.36 16.30 8.93
CA ARG A 210 10.91 17.66 9.32
C ARG A 210 11.70 18.21 10.49
N GLN A 211 11.93 17.42 11.54
CA GLN A 211 12.74 17.85 12.67
C GLN A 211 14.19 18.12 12.27
N GLN A 212 14.77 17.27 11.41
CA GLN A 212 16.12 17.49 10.90
C GLN A 212 16.22 18.78 10.06
N ALA A 213 15.23 19.04 9.21
CA ALA A 213 15.17 20.28 8.43
C ALA A 213 15.01 21.52 9.32
N ALA A 214 14.14 21.46 10.34
CA ALA A 214 13.97 22.53 11.30
C ALA A 214 15.26 22.85 12.06
N LYS A 215 15.95 21.82 12.59
CA LYS A 215 17.23 21.99 13.28
C LYS A 215 18.33 22.57 12.39
N ARG A 216 18.34 22.21 11.09
CA ARG A 216 19.30 22.77 10.12
C ARG A 216 19.05 24.24 9.84
N ASN A 217 17.77 24.65 9.76
CA ASN A 217 17.41 26.03 9.42
C ASN A 217 17.44 26.97 10.64
N ALA A 218 17.12 26.46 11.84
CA ALA A 218 17.08 27.22 13.08
C ALA A 218 17.52 26.31 14.25
N PRO A 219 18.82 26.24 14.57
CA PRO A 219 19.36 25.32 15.58
C PRO A 219 18.79 25.54 16.99
N GLU A 220 18.44 26.78 17.32
CA GLU A 220 17.84 27.17 18.61
C GLU A 220 16.33 26.94 18.66
N SER A 221 15.68 26.69 17.51
CA SER A 221 14.24 26.45 17.47
C SER A 221 13.90 25.13 18.18
N SER A 222 12.97 25.22 19.11
CA SER A 222 12.43 24.04 19.79
C SER A 222 10.93 23.96 19.56
N THR A 223 10.40 22.73 19.50
CA THR A 223 8.95 22.54 19.48
C THR A 223 8.41 22.86 20.86
N PRO A 224 7.46 23.82 20.98
CA PRO A 224 6.80 24.14 22.24
C PRO A 224 6.22 22.89 22.92
N LEU A 225 6.30 22.84 24.25
CA LEU A 225 5.82 21.70 25.05
C LEU A 225 4.36 21.35 24.73
N VAL A 226 3.50 22.37 24.58
CA VAL A 226 2.09 22.22 24.23
C VAL A 226 1.91 21.43 22.92
N PHE A 227 2.70 21.73 21.89
CA PHE A 227 2.63 21.00 20.61
C PHE A 227 3.19 19.58 20.69
N LYS A 228 4.19 19.33 21.54
CA LYS A 228 4.67 17.97 21.79
C LYS A 228 3.61 17.12 22.49
N VAL A 229 3.00 17.65 23.56
CA VAL A 229 1.99 16.93 24.35
C VAL A 229 0.72 16.70 23.54
N SER A 230 0.16 17.75 22.93
CA SER A 230 -1.04 17.63 22.10
C SER A 230 -0.81 16.74 20.88
N GLY A 231 0.33 16.89 20.19
CA GLY A 231 0.69 16.05 19.06
C GLY A 231 0.87 14.58 19.46
N GLY A 232 1.50 14.32 20.61
CA GLY A 232 1.63 12.97 21.17
C GLY A 232 0.27 12.34 21.53
N ALA A 233 -0.61 13.10 22.16
CA ALA A 233 -1.97 12.66 22.48
C ALA A 233 -2.77 12.34 21.21
N ILE A 234 -2.66 13.17 20.16
CA ILE A 234 -3.31 12.94 18.86
C ILE A 234 -2.76 11.66 18.20
N ILE A 235 -1.44 11.41 18.27
CA ILE A 235 -0.87 10.14 17.75
C ILE A 235 -1.44 8.94 18.52
N ALA A 236 -1.47 9.00 19.85
CA ALA A 236 -2.02 7.93 20.68
C ALA A 236 -3.50 7.67 20.37
N PHE A 237 -4.29 8.74 20.19
CA PHE A 237 -5.68 8.64 19.77
C PHE A 237 -5.81 8.01 18.38
N GLY A 238 -5.01 8.41 17.39
CA GLY A 238 -5.03 7.79 16.06
C GLY A 238 -4.66 6.31 16.07
N LEU A 239 -3.72 5.88 16.93
CA LEU A 239 -3.41 4.47 17.14
C LEU A 239 -4.60 3.71 17.75
N PHE A 240 -5.29 4.30 18.72
CA PHE A 240 -6.51 3.73 19.28
C PHE A 240 -7.61 3.59 18.20
N VAL A 241 -7.84 4.64 17.40
CA VAL A 241 -8.80 4.64 16.28
C VAL A 241 -8.48 3.53 15.27
N SER A 242 -7.20 3.26 15.00
CA SER A 242 -6.81 2.18 14.07
C SER A 242 -7.22 0.78 14.53
N ALA A 243 -7.27 0.54 15.84
CA ALA A 243 -7.59 -0.78 16.40
C ALA A 243 -9.09 -0.94 16.73
N SER A 244 -9.85 0.15 16.78
CA SER A 244 -11.22 0.19 17.34
C SER A 244 -12.31 0.40 16.28
N GLY A 245 -12.04 0.10 15.00
CA GLY A 245 -12.96 0.31 13.88
C GLY A 245 -14.38 -0.18 14.11
N LEU A 246 -14.54 -1.34 14.76
CA LEU A 246 -15.85 -1.93 15.10
C LEU A 246 -16.75 -1.00 15.93
N HIS A 247 -16.17 -0.09 16.72
CA HIS A 247 -16.92 0.76 17.64
C HIS A 247 -17.32 2.11 17.04
N TRP A 248 -16.58 2.60 16.04
CA TRP A 248 -16.78 3.95 15.51
C TRP A 248 -17.18 3.98 14.05
N ARG A 249 -16.97 2.90 13.27
CA ARG A 249 -17.29 2.85 11.83
C ARG A 249 -18.72 3.29 11.57
N GLU A 250 -19.71 2.58 12.12
CA GLU A 250 -21.13 2.84 11.83
C GLU A 250 -21.58 4.29 12.06
N PRO A 251 -21.33 4.90 13.24
CA PRO A 251 -21.72 6.29 13.45
C PRO A 251 -20.95 7.26 12.53
N VAL A 252 -19.69 6.96 12.19
CA VAL A 252 -18.89 7.78 11.27
C VAL A 252 -19.41 7.64 9.84
N THR A 253 -19.73 6.44 9.37
CA THR A 253 -20.36 6.21 8.06
C THR A 253 -21.65 6.98 7.97
N ALA A 254 -22.55 6.81 8.95
CA ALA A 254 -23.83 7.52 9.00
C ALA A 254 -23.67 9.04 8.96
N PHE A 255 -22.67 9.58 9.67
CA PHE A 255 -22.38 11.02 9.66
C PHE A 255 -21.82 11.49 8.31
N LEU A 256 -20.83 10.78 7.76
CA LEU A 256 -20.16 11.18 6.52
C LEU A 256 -21.10 11.09 5.32
N THR A 257 -21.99 10.09 5.28
CA THR A 257 -22.90 9.85 4.15
C THR A 257 -24.29 10.49 4.34
N ALA A 258 -24.60 11.08 5.49
CA ALA A 258 -25.88 11.77 5.71
C ALA A 258 -26.22 12.82 4.64
N PRO A 259 -25.28 13.65 4.14
CA PRO A 259 -25.55 14.53 3.03
C PRO A 259 -25.67 13.77 1.70
N LYS A 260 -26.73 14.03 0.91
CA LYS A 260 -26.95 13.38 -0.39
C LYS A 260 -25.75 13.47 -1.34
N TRP A 261 -25.07 14.62 -1.37
CA TRP A 261 -23.88 14.80 -2.22
C TRP A 261 -22.77 13.83 -1.83
N SER A 262 -22.64 13.50 -0.54
CA SER A 262 -21.61 12.61 -0.03
C SER A 262 -21.96 11.15 -0.25
N ALA A 263 -23.21 10.74 0.03
CA ALA A 263 -23.69 9.40 -0.31
C ALA A 263 -23.49 9.10 -1.81
N ASN A 264 -23.77 10.07 -2.68
CA ASN A 264 -23.53 9.92 -4.12
C ASN A 264 -22.05 9.68 -4.45
N LEU A 265 -21.11 10.23 -3.68
CA LEU A 265 -19.67 10.02 -3.93
C LEU A 265 -19.22 8.60 -3.66
N GLU A 266 -19.94 7.80 -2.84
CA GLU A 266 -19.59 6.40 -2.60
C GLU A 266 -19.56 5.57 -3.90
N LEU A 267 -20.34 5.97 -4.91
CA LEU A 267 -20.41 5.30 -6.20
C LEU A 267 -19.27 5.69 -7.15
N TRP A 268 -18.74 6.91 -7.04
CA TRP A 268 -17.89 7.52 -8.08
C TRP A 268 -16.49 7.91 -7.62
N LEU A 269 -16.31 8.18 -6.32
CA LEU A 269 -15.05 8.65 -5.78
C LEU A 269 -14.32 7.48 -5.11
N PRO A 270 -13.19 7.03 -5.69
CA PRO A 270 -12.31 6.04 -5.09
C PRO A 270 -12.08 6.31 -3.61
N PHE A 271 -12.27 5.26 -2.80
CA PHE A 271 -12.01 5.26 -1.38
C PHE A 271 -12.91 6.15 -0.51
N TRP A 272 -13.87 6.90 -1.06
CA TRP A 272 -14.83 7.67 -0.26
C TRP A 272 -15.64 6.73 0.66
N PRO A 273 -15.89 7.10 1.94
CA PRO A 273 -15.61 8.37 2.62
C PRO A 273 -14.26 8.44 3.37
N PHE A 274 -13.26 7.67 2.91
CA PHE A 274 -11.90 7.59 3.43
C PHE A 274 -11.78 7.07 4.87
N GLU A 275 -12.81 6.36 5.37
CA GLU A 275 -12.81 5.72 6.69
C GLU A 275 -11.56 4.89 7.00
N PRO A 276 -11.08 4.01 6.09
CA PRO A 276 -9.88 3.22 6.35
C PRO A 276 -8.64 4.06 6.72
N TYR A 277 -8.58 5.30 6.22
CA TYR A 277 -7.41 6.17 6.33
C TYR A 277 -7.52 7.20 7.46
N LEU A 278 -8.68 7.32 8.14
CA LEU A 278 -8.89 8.32 9.19
C LEU A 278 -7.83 8.25 10.29
N SER A 279 -7.52 7.04 10.77
CA SER A 279 -6.46 6.83 11.78
C SER A 279 -5.09 7.38 11.32
N LEU A 280 -4.73 7.17 10.06
CA LEU A 280 -3.48 7.65 9.47
C LEU A 280 -3.47 9.18 9.31
N PHE A 281 -4.61 9.80 8.97
CA PHE A 281 -4.72 11.26 8.94
C PHE A 281 -4.53 11.86 10.34
N VAL A 282 -5.17 11.27 11.35
CA VAL A 282 -5.02 11.68 12.75
C VAL A 282 -3.55 11.55 13.20
N ILE A 283 -2.90 10.41 12.94
CA ILE A 283 -1.47 10.22 13.27
C ILE A 283 -0.58 11.23 12.51
N GLY A 284 -0.89 11.51 11.25
CA GLY A 284 -0.20 12.51 10.43
C GLY A 284 -0.29 13.92 11.01
N LEU A 285 -1.47 14.33 11.47
CA LEU A 285 -1.68 15.61 12.16
C LEU A 285 -0.91 15.68 13.47
N GLY A 286 -0.93 14.63 14.27
CA GLY A 286 -0.15 14.56 15.50
C GLY A 286 1.35 14.66 15.24
N ALA A 287 1.86 13.94 14.24
CA ALA A 287 3.26 14.04 13.80
C ALA A 287 3.62 15.44 13.29
N MET A 288 2.71 16.13 12.61
CA MET A 288 2.91 17.53 12.21
C MET A 288 3.06 18.47 13.41
N LEU A 289 2.28 18.26 14.47
CA LEU A 289 2.35 19.08 15.68
C LEU A 289 3.65 18.84 16.48
N VAL A 290 4.02 17.57 16.71
CA VAL A 290 5.26 17.19 17.42
C VAL A 290 6.52 17.71 16.72
N THR A 291 6.43 18.03 15.42
CA THR A 291 7.55 18.50 14.60
C THR A 291 7.44 19.97 14.19
N LYS A 292 6.46 20.71 14.75
CA LYS A 292 6.29 22.14 14.50
C LYS A 292 7.35 22.93 15.27
N ALA A 293 8.36 23.43 14.58
CA ALA A 293 9.29 24.38 15.16
C ALA A 293 8.62 25.75 15.29
N ARG A 294 8.84 26.44 16.41
CA ARG A 294 8.53 27.86 16.55
C ARG A 294 9.82 28.62 16.23
N ALA A 295 9.74 29.54 15.26
CA ALA A 295 10.79 30.53 15.03
C ALA A 295 10.82 31.52 16.19
#